data_AF-A0A0C3PNF1-F1
#
_entry.id   AF-A0A0C3PNF1-F1
#
_cell.length_a   1.000
_cell.length_b   1.000
_cell.length_c   1.000
_cell.angle_alpha   90.00
_cell.angle_beta   90.00
_cell.angle_gamma   90.00
#
_symmetry.space_group_name_H-M   'P 1'
#
loop_
_entity.id
_entity.type
_entity.pdbx_description
1 polymer ?
#
loop_
_entity_poly.entity_id
_entity_poly.type
_entity_poly.pdbx_seq_one_letter_code
_entity_poly.pdbx_strand_id
1 'polypeptide(L)'
;MWSTSMEGENQQFASFLIQRFPEVKERHPGEGRRRWRLRVAQQFWQQCSYTAPIIPLPDVSSMSGDHVDDSDPLDCISTERPELGLVVRTDFANEDAWASFCSRLEEGEREFVECATGGQAANDNLQPTDQTPEHTEDHTDESDDDDESPPKIFYLINPSGAKQRASLSNISNLTALRLLNDVDVRPAPSPPQGTKRIRVQNRLVDFNGWQEIYVGKQVWIYDSKSNLDQCARLVSQSGNMYGTAT
;
A
#
# COMPACT_ATOMS: atom_id res chain seq x y z
N MET A 1 3.45 11.36 28.99
CA MET A 1 2.06 11.85 28.86
C MET A 1 1.89 12.58 27.53
N TRP A 2 1.96 11.84 26.43
CA TRP A 2 1.58 12.30 25.09
C TRP A 2 0.67 11.18 24.57
N SER A 3 -0.37 11.52 23.79
CA SER A 3 -1.31 10.58 23.14
C SER A 3 -2.61 10.28 23.89
N THR A 4 -3.53 11.24 23.85
CA THR A 4 -4.99 10.99 23.86
C THR A 4 -5.73 11.91 22.87
N SER A 5 -5.06 12.95 22.36
CA SER A 5 -5.68 13.92 21.45
C SER A 5 -5.63 13.54 19.97
N MET A 6 -4.80 12.56 19.56
CA MET A 6 -4.69 12.17 18.14
C MET A 6 -5.78 11.18 17.68
N GLU A 7 -6.40 10.45 18.61
CA GLU A 7 -7.47 9.50 18.27
C GLU A 7 -8.76 10.24 17.85
N GLY A 8 -9.05 11.40 18.44
CA GLY A 8 -10.27 12.18 18.14
C GLY A 8 -10.26 12.85 16.77
N GLU A 9 -9.09 13.18 16.22
CA GLU A 9 -9.00 13.87 14.92
C GLU A 9 -9.25 12.90 13.75
N ASN A 10 -8.63 11.71 13.75
CA ASN A 10 -8.95 10.68 12.75
C ASN A 10 -10.45 10.30 12.73
N GLN A 11 -11.15 10.52 13.85
CA GLN A 11 -12.58 10.26 13.97
C GLN A 11 -13.44 11.17 13.08
N GLN A 12 -12.98 12.37 12.72
CA GLN A 12 -13.76 13.29 11.90
C GLN A 12 -13.92 12.78 10.47
N PHE A 13 -12.81 12.42 9.81
CA PHE A 13 -12.88 11.85 8.45
C PHE A 13 -13.54 10.48 8.47
N ALA A 14 -13.26 9.63 9.47
CA ALA A 14 -13.92 8.33 9.61
C ALA A 14 -15.45 8.47 9.72
N SER A 15 -15.95 9.41 10.53
CA SER A 15 -17.38 9.70 10.65
C SER A 15 -17.97 10.23 9.35
N PHE A 16 -17.25 11.14 8.69
CA PHE A 16 -17.65 11.66 7.38
C PHE A 16 -17.73 10.57 6.32
N LEU A 17 -16.76 9.66 6.34
CA LEU A 17 -16.70 8.51 5.45
C LEU A 17 -17.91 7.61 5.65
N ILE A 18 -18.18 7.18 6.89
CA ILE A 18 -19.35 6.36 7.23
C ILE A 18 -20.65 7.00 6.75
N GLN A 19 -20.81 8.31 6.95
CA GLN A 19 -22.04 9.02 6.57
C GLN A 19 -22.24 9.13 5.06
N ARG A 20 -21.17 9.36 4.29
CA ARG A 20 -21.25 9.69 2.85
C ARG A 20 -21.02 8.50 1.93
N PHE A 21 -20.34 7.47 2.41
CA PHE A 21 -19.93 6.35 1.59
C PHE A 21 -21.12 5.58 0.97
N PRO A 22 -22.22 5.27 1.69
CA PRO A 22 -23.37 4.59 1.08
C PRO A 22 -23.98 5.38 -0.09
N GLU A 23 -24.14 6.70 0.08
CA GLU A 23 -24.67 7.60 -0.96
C GLU A 23 -23.77 7.61 -2.21
N VAL A 24 -22.44 7.63 -2.00
CA VAL A 24 -21.47 7.60 -3.10
C VAL A 24 -21.48 6.25 -3.82
N LYS A 25 -21.54 5.15 -3.06
CA LYS A 25 -21.63 3.78 -3.60
C LYS A 25 -22.87 3.59 -4.46
N GLU A 26 -24.03 4.03 -3.98
CA GLU A 26 -25.30 3.94 -4.72
C GLU A 26 -25.26 4.75 -6.03
N ARG A 27 -24.65 5.94 -6.00
CA ARG A 27 -24.55 6.82 -7.18
C ARG A 27 -23.52 6.35 -8.22
N HIS A 28 -22.52 5.58 -7.81
CA HIS A 28 -21.40 5.16 -8.66
C HIS A 28 -21.22 3.63 -8.65
N PRO A 29 -22.25 2.84 -9.02
CA PRO A 29 -22.16 1.40 -8.98
C PRO A 29 -21.04 0.90 -9.91
N GLY A 30 -20.23 -0.04 -9.43
CA GLY A 30 -19.17 -0.69 -10.21
C GLY A 30 -17.80 0.01 -10.24
N GLU A 31 -17.63 1.18 -9.62
CA GLU A 31 -16.30 1.84 -9.57
C GLU A 31 -15.33 1.21 -8.56
N GLY A 32 -15.84 0.49 -7.56
CA GLY A 32 -15.05 -0.15 -6.50
C GLY A 32 -14.76 0.74 -5.28
N ARG A 33 -14.41 0.09 -4.17
CA ARG A 33 -14.15 0.71 -2.86
C ARG A 33 -13.18 1.89 -2.94
N ARG A 34 -12.02 1.74 -3.59
CA ARG A 34 -10.96 2.79 -3.64
C ARG A 34 -11.48 4.06 -4.29
N ARG A 35 -12.24 3.94 -5.37
CA ARG A 35 -12.83 5.07 -6.09
C ARG A 35 -13.92 5.75 -5.28
N TRP A 36 -14.77 4.99 -4.59
CA TRP A 36 -15.77 5.55 -3.69
C TRP A 36 -15.13 6.32 -2.53
N ARG A 37 -14.14 5.73 -1.84
CA ARG A 37 -13.38 6.43 -0.78
C ARG A 37 -12.74 7.72 -1.31
N LEU A 38 -12.17 7.69 -2.51
CA LEU A 38 -11.59 8.88 -3.16
C LEU A 38 -12.62 9.99 -3.41
N ARG A 39 -13.84 9.64 -3.83
CA ARG A 39 -14.91 10.62 -4.00
C ARG A 39 -15.37 11.21 -2.67
N VAL A 40 -15.48 10.37 -1.63
CA VAL A 40 -15.82 10.86 -0.28
C VAL A 40 -14.72 11.77 0.26
N ALA A 41 -13.44 11.42 0.10
CA ALA A 41 -12.32 12.30 0.45
C ALA A 41 -12.38 13.64 -0.32
N GLN A 42 -12.72 13.63 -1.61
CA GLN A 42 -12.90 14.87 -2.38
C GLN A 42 -14.03 15.74 -1.81
N GLN A 43 -15.16 15.15 -1.41
CA GLN A 43 -16.25 15.86 -0.75
C GLN A 43 -15.81 16.44 0.60
N PHE A 44 -15.04 15.69 1.38
CA PHE A 44 -14.48 16.13 2.65
C PHE A 44 -13.63 17.40 2.47
N TRP A 45 -12.70 17.39 1.50
CA TRP A 45 -11.84 18.55 1.21
C TRP A 45 -12.62 19.79 0.76
N GLN A 46 -13.70 19.59 -0.01
CA GLN A 46 -14.58 20.69 -0.43
C GLN A 46 -15.31 21.33 0.76
N GLN A 47 -15.71 20.54 1.76
CA GLN A 47 -16.36 21.07 2.96
C GLN A 47 -15.39 21.76 3.91
N CYS A 48 -14.19 21.21 4.10
CA CYS A 48 -13.16 21.82 4.94
C CYS A 48 -12.71 23.21 4.45
N SER A 49 -12.95 23.54 3.18
CA SER A 49 -12.60 24.84 2.58
C SER A 49 -13.49 26.00 3.06
N TYR A 50 -14.67 25.67 3.59
CA TYR A 50 -15.62 26.64 4.15
C TYR A 50 -15.75 26.32 5.62
N THR A 51 -15.87 27.33 6.49
CA THR A 51 -16.09 27.20 7.93
C THR A 51 -17.44 26.53 8.23
N ALA A 52 -17.58 25.26 7.86
CA ALA A 52 -18.77 24.48 8.11
C ALA A 52 -18.81 24.16 9.60
N PRO A 53 -19.99 24.26 10.24
CA PRO A 53 -20.14 23.88 11.63
C PRO A 53 -19.72 22.42 11.80
N ILE A 54 -19.01 22.15 12.89
CA ILE A 54 -18.56 20.81 13.31
C ILE A 54 -19.76 19.87 13.16
N ILE A 55 -19.67 18.94 12.20
CA ILE A 55 -20.70 17.91 12.03
C ILE A 55 -20.77 17.18 13.38
N PRO A 56 -21.95 17.10 14.03
CA PRO A 56 -22.09 16.37 15.27
C PRO A 56 -21.58 14.95 15.04
N LEU A 57 -20.63 14.48 15.85
CA LEU A 57 -20.13 13.12 15.73
C LEU A 57 -21.35 12.18 15.83
N PRO A 58 -21.69 11.42 14.78
CA PRO A 58 -22.68 10.36 14.91
C PRO A 58 -22.16 9.36 15.94
N ASP A 59 -23.07 8.67 16.63
CA ASP A 59 -22.72 7.59 17.53
C ASP A 59 -22.10 6.43 16.72
N VAL A 60 -20.78 6.49 16.55
CA VAL A 60 -19.97 5.57 15.76
C VAL A 60 -19.98 4.14 16.31
N SER A 61 -20.52 3.95 17.52
CA SER A 61 -20.74 2.65 18.15
C SER A 61 -21.70 1.74 17.36
N SER A 62 -22.52 2.30 16.45
CA SER A 62 -23.58 1.56 15.74
C SER A 62 -23.35 1.40 14.22
N MET A 63 -22.30 1.98 13.64
CA MET A 63 -22.06 1.97 12.18
C MET A 63 -20.73 1.35 11.77
N SER A 64 -20.18 0.49 12.61
CA SER A 64 -18.93 -0.23 12.36
C SER A 64 -19.08 -1.25 11.22
N GLY A 65 -18.43 -0.99 10.08
CA GLY A 65 -17.82 -2.07 9.28
C GLY A 65 -18.04 -2.07 7.77
N ASP A 66 -19.20 -1.62 7.28
CA ASP A 66 -19.67 -2.06 5.94
C ASP A 66 -18.78 -1.59 4.76
N HIS A 67 -18.02 -0.51 4.92
CA HIS A 67 -17.19 0.04 3.85
C HIS A 67 -15.79 -0.57 3.75
N VAL A 68 -15.33 -1.32 4.75
CA VAL A 68 -14.01 -1.99 4.73
C VAL A 68 -14.09 -3.29 3.95
N ASP A 69 -15.21 -4.00 4.09
CA ASP A 69 -15.44 -5.32 3.49
C ASP A 69 -15.95 -5.25 2.03
N ASP A 70 -16.17 -4.03 1.52
CA ASP A 70 -16.60 -3.83 0.14
C ASP A 70 -15.50 -4.21 -0.86
N SER A 71 -15.84 -5.04 -1.84
CA SER A 71 -14.92 -5.49 -2.87
C SER A 71 -14.50 -4.37 -3.82
N ASP A 72 -13.23 -4.35 -4.20
CA ASP A 72 -12.69 -3.50 -5.25
C ASP A 72 -12.20 -4.33 -6.45
N PRO A 73 -12.44 -3.90 -7.71
CA PRO A 73 -11.97 -4.61 -8.89
C PRO A 73 -10.46 -4.88 -8.93
N LEU A 74 -9.67 -4.14 -8.16
CA LEU A 74 -8.21 -4.27 -8.09
C LEU A 74 -7.72 -4.97 -6.82
N ASP A 75 -8.61 -5.51 -5.96
CA ASP A 75 -8.19 -6.21 -4.74
C ASP A 75 -7.33 -7.44 -5.05
N CYS A 76 -7.66 -8.18 -6.11
CA CYS A 76 -6.88 -9.35 -6.56
C CYS A 76 -5.45 -9.02 -7.01
N ILE A 77 -5.16 -7.77 -7.38
CA ILE A 77 -3.80 -7.32 -7.74
C ILE A 77 -3.09 -6.57 -6.61
N SER A 78 -3.80 -6.22 -5.55
CA SER A 78 -3.29 -5.40 -4.45
C SER A 78 -3.45 -6.12 -3.12
N THR A 79 -4.58 -5.94 -2.42
CA THR A 79 -4.79 -6.38 -1.05
C THR A 79 -4.76 -7.90 -0.87
N GLU A 80 -5.32 -8.67 -1.81
CA GLU A 80 -5.49 -10.13 -1.65
C GLU A 80 -4.21 -10.93 -1.89
N ARG A 81 -3.17 -10.29 -2.45
CA ARG A 81 -1.95 -11.03 -2.79
C ARG A 81 -1.02 -11.20 -1.58
N PRO A 82 -0.16 -12.23 -1.55
CA PRO A 82 0.79 -12.41 -0.45
C PRO A 82 2.00 -11.45 -0.49
N GLU A 83 2.35 -10.90 -1.66
CA GLU A 83 3.58 -10.09 -1.79
C GLU A 83 3.50 -8.78 -1.00
N LEU A 84 4.61 -8.33 -0.43
CA LEU A 84 4.65 -7.14 0.45
C LEU A 84 4.55 -5.82 -0.33
N GLY A 85 5.03 -5.81 -1.58
CA GLY A 85 5.09 -4.62 -2.42
C GLY A 85 4.60 -4.85 -3.84
N LEU A 86 4.28 -3.75 -4.52
CA LEU A 86 3.86 -3.73 -5.92
C LEU A 86 4.86 -2.90 -6.73
N VAL A 87 5.36 -3.43 -7.84
CA VAL A 87 6.15 -2.66 -8.81
C VAL A 87 5.29 -2.40 -10.05
N VAL A 88 5.01 -1.14 -10.34
CA VAL A 88 4.20 -0.72 -11.48
C VAL A 88 5.11 -0.22 -12.59
N ARG A 89 5.07 -0.89 -13.74
CA ARG A 89 5.73 -0.41 -14.94
C ARG A 89 4.89 0.66 -15.62
N THR A 90 5.45 1.86 -15.75
CA THR A 90 4.79 3.02 -16.38
C THR A 90 5.47 3.47 -17.66
N ASP A 91 6.68 2.98 -17.94
CA ASP A 91 7.34 3.12 -19.23
C ASP A 91 7.55 1.75 -19.91
N PHE A 92 7.17 1.69 -21.19
CA PHE A 92 7.21 0.48 -22.00
C PHE A 92 8.13 0.63 -23.23
N ALA A 93 9.03 1.61 -23.22
CA ALA A 93 9.85 1.92 -24.39
C ALA A 93 11.03 0.97 -24.58
N ASN A 94 11.48 0.31 -23.49
CA ASN A 94 12.65 -0.57 -23.50
C ASN A 94 12.33 -1.90 -22.80
N GLU A 95 12.16 -2.97 -23.57
CA GLU A 95 11.85 -4.30 -23.03
C GLU A 95 13.11 -5.02 -22.51
N ASP A 96 14.29 -4.76 -23.08
CA ASP A 96 15.55 -5.36 -22.62
C ASP A 96 15.96 -4.83 -21.24
N ALA A 97 15.80 -3.51 -21.03
CA ALA A 97 16.02 -2.87 -19.74
C ALA A 97 15.05 -3.37 -18.66
N TRP A 98 13.79 -3.63 -19.05
CA TRP A 98 12.79 -4.20 -18.16
C TRP A 98 13.13 -5.65 -17.79
N ALA A 99 13.47 -6.49 -18.76
CA ALA A 99 13.88 -7.88 -18.50
C ALA A 99 15.12 -7.95 -17.58
N SER A 100 16.10 -7.07 -17.81
CA SER A 100 17.30 -6.96 -16.96
C SER A 100 16.98 -6.52 -15.53
N PHE A 101 15.97 -5.67 -15.35
CA PHE A 101 15.47 -5.30 -14.03
C PHE A 101 14.78 -6.48 -13.34
N CYS A 102 13.88 -7.18 -14.03
CA CYS A 102 13.20 -8.35 -13.47
C CYS A 102 14.18 -9.43 -13.03
N SER A 103 15.18 -9.76 -13.86
CA SER A 103 16.18 -10.77 -13.53
C SER A 103 16.97 -10.43 -12.26
N ARG A 104 17.36 -9.15 -12.08
CA ARG A 104 18.09 -8.70 -10.89
C ARG A 104 17.20 -8.62 -9.65
N LEU A 105 15.93 -8.30 -9.83
CA LEU A 105 14.96 -8.32 -8.73
C LEU A 105 14.76 -9.75 -8.23
N GLU A 106 14.56 -10.71 -9.13
CA GLU A 106 14.39 -12.13 -8.78
C GLU A 106 15.64 -12.71 -8.10
N GLU A 107 16.83 -12.34 -8.56
CA GLU A 107 18.10 -12.69 -7.89
C GLU A 107 18.16 -12.11 -6.47
N GLY A 108 17.85 -10.82 -6.30
CA GLY A 108 17.84 -10.19 -4.97
C GLY A 108 16.77 -10.75 -4.03
N GLU A 109 15.60 -11.13 -4.54
CA GLU A 109 14.55 -11.80 -3.76
C GLU A 109 15.01 -13.19 -3.29
N ARG A 110 15.68 -13.96 -4.16
CA ARG A 110 16.26 -15.26 -3.81
C ARG A 110 17.34 -15.13 -2.73
N GLU A 111 18.28 -14.20 -2.90
CA GLU A 111 19.32 -13.94 -1.89
C GLU A 111 18.74 -13.54 -0.53
N PHE A 112 17.67 -12.74 -0.53
CA PHE A 112 16.98 -12.33 0.70
C PHE A 112 16.36 -13.52 1.44
N VAL A 113 15.70 -14.43 0.70
CA VAL A 113 15.11 -15.65 1.28
C VAL A 113 16.18 -16.58 1.83
N GLU A 114 17.29 -16.80 1.10
CA GLU A 114 18.41 -17.62 1.55
C GLU A 114 19.09 -17.07 2.82
N CYS A 115 19.24 -15.75 2.92
CA CYS A 115 19.77 -15.10 4.14
C CYS A 115 18.83 -15.28 5.35
N ALA A 116 17.52 -15.21 5.13
CA ALA A 116 16.53 -15.35 6.19
C ALA A 116 16.48 -16.80 6.75
N THR A 117 16.65 -17.81 5.90
CA THR A 117 16.60 -19.23 6.29
C THR A 117 17.96 -19.75 6.78
N GLY A 118 19.07 -19.30 6.19
CA GLY A 118 20.43 -19.75 6.54
C GLY A 118 20.93 -19.27 7.91
N GLY A 119 20.37 -18.20 8.46
CA GLY A 119 20.74 -17.65 9.78
C GLY A 119 20.16 -18.39 10.99
N GLN A 120 19.18 -19.28 10.79
CA GLN A 120 18.51 -20.00 11.88
C GLN A 120 19.08 -21.41 12.15
N ALA A 121 19.94 -21.94 11.27
CA ALA A 121 20.46 -23.31 11.39
C ALA A 121 21.75 -23.45 12.23
N ALA A 122 22.32 -22.35 12.75
CA ALA A 122 23.67 -22.36 13.34
C ALA A 122 23.73 -22.27 14.88
N ASN A 123 22.62 -22.38 15.62
CA ASN A 123 22.68 -22.23 17.08
C ASN A 123 21.74 -23.13 17.89
N ASP A 124 21.53 -24.37 17.45
CA ASP A 124 20.89 -25.38 18.30
C ASP A 124 21.65 -26.71 18.24
N ASN A 125 22.84 -26.73 18.87
CA ASN A 125 23.49 -27.99 19.21
C ASN A 125 24.40 -27.86 20.44
N LEU A 126 23.80 -27.95 21.63
CA LEU A 126 24.43 -28.55 22.80
C LEU A 126 23.47 -29.59 23.41
N GLN A 127 23.62 -30.82 22.93
CA GLN A 127 23.14 -32.09 23.49
C GLN A 127 23.68 -32.37 24.93
N PRO A 128 23.19 -33.36 25.73
CA PRO A 128 22.98 -34.74 25.27
C PRO A 128 21.86 -35.63 25.91
N THR A 129 21.39 -36.55 25.06
CA THR A 129 21.01 -37.97 25.26
C THR A 129 20.12 -38.41 26.44
N ASP A 130 19.01 -39.08 26.10
CA ASP A 130 18.85 -40.48 26.55
C ASP A 130 18.03 -41.32 25.54
N GLN A 131 18.35 -42.61 25.53
CA GLN A 131 18.08 -43.64 24.50
C GLN A 131 16.66 -44.21 24.58
N THR A 132 16.14 -44.80 23.49
CA THR A 132 15.56 -46.18 23.40
C THR A 132 15.11 -46.48 21.94
N PRO A 133 15.28 -47.72 21.40
CA PRO A 133 15.13 -48.03 19.97
C PRO A 133 13.83 -48.80 19.59
N GLU A 134 13.69 -49.06 18.28
CA GLU A 134 12.75 -49.94 17.52
C GLU A 134 11.36 -49.38 17.16
N HIS A 135 11.04 -49.23 15.86
CA HIS A 135 10.48 -50.28 14.99
C HIS A 135 10.09 -49.74 13.56
N THR A 136 10.53 -50.47 12.52
CA THR A 136 9.94 -50.75 11.18
C THR A 136 9.52 -49.68 10.13
N GLU A 137 9.94 -50.04 8.90
CA GLU A 137 9.21 -50.01 7.61
C GLU A 137 9.28 -48.76 6.73
N ASP A 138 10.39 -48.71 5.98
CA ASP A 138 10.42 -48.73 4.50
C ASP A 138 9.17 -48.19 3.79
N HIS A 139 9.13 -46.87 3.61
CA HIS A 139 8.31 -46.22 2.61
C HIS A 139 9.22 -45.36 1.73
N THR A 140 9.42 -45.84 0.51
CA THR A 140 10.03 -45.10 -0.60
C THR A 140 9.02 -44.04 -1.01
N ASP A 141 9.14 -42.83 -0.47
CA ASP A 141 8.33 -41.69 -0.88
C ASP A 141 9.10 -40.95 -1.97
N GLU A 142 8.51 -40.90 -3.15
CA GLU A 142 9.03 -40.22 -4.32
C GLU A 142 9.13 -38.73 -3.98
N SER A 143 10.36 -38.24 -3.87
CA SER A 143 10.69 -36.82 -3.74
C SER A 143 10.24 -36.14 -5.04
N ASP A 144 8.97 -35.77 -5.07
CA ASP A 144 8.44 -34.74 -5.96
C ASP A 144 9.13 -33.46 -5.49
N ASP A 145 10.30 -33.19 -6.09
CA ASP A 145 10.95 -31.89 -6.04
C ASP A 145 10.01 -30.91 -6.74
N ASP A 146 8.92 -30.57 -6.04
CA ASP A 146 8.17 -29.36 -6.27
C ASP A 146 9.21 -28.24 -6.19
N ASP A 147 9.65 -27.80 -7.36
CA ASP A 147 10.42 -26.59 -7.61
C ASP A 147 9.55 -25.40 -7.16
N GLU A 148 9.26 -25.34 -5.86
CA GLU A 148 8.47 -24.32 -5.20
C GLU A 148 9.35 -23.08 -5.21
N SER A 149 9.20 -22.33 -6.30
CA SER A 149 9.92 -21.09 -6.51
C SER A 149 9.81 -20.24 -5.23
N PRO A 150 10.92 -19.67 -4.74
CA PRO A 150 10.94 -18.99 -3.45
C PRO A 150 9.86 -17.90 -3.39
N PRO A 151 9.28 -17.64 -2.21
CA PRO A 151 8.19 -16.68 -2.06
C PRO A 151 8.65 -15.29 -2.53
N LYS A 152 7.91 -14.72 -3.48
CA LYS A 152 8.19 -13.38 -4.03
C LYS A 152 7.83 -12.29 -3.02
N ILE A 153 8.67 -11.27 -2.94
CA ILE A 153 8.47 -10.10 -2.07
C ILE A 153 7.64 -9.04 -2.80
N PHE A 154 7.81 -8.95 -4.13
CA PHE A 154 7.16 -7.97 -4.99
C PHE A 154 6.30 -8.63 -6.06
N TYR A 155 5.11 -8.06 -6.27
CA TYR A 155 4.31 -8.36 -7.45
C TYR A 155 4.56 -7.33 -8.56
N LEU A 156 4.81 -7.82 -9.77
CA LEU A 156 5.09 -6.98 -10.94
C LEU A 156 3.82 -6.71 -11.75
N ILE A 157 3.41 -5.45 -11.84
CA ILE A 157 2.30 -4.98 -12.67
C ILE A 157 2.87 -4.52 -14.02
N ASN A 158 2.86 -5.44 -14.99
CA ASN A 158 3.30 -5.22 -16.37
C ASN A 158 2.23 -5.71 -17.36
N PRO A 159 1.22 -4.87 -17.71
CA PRO A 159 0.16 -5.30 -18.60
C PRO A 159 0.70 -5.62 -20.01
N SER A 160 0.18 -6.68 -20.63
CA SER A 160 0.50 -7.05 -22.02
C SER A 160 -0.38 -6.33 -23.05
N GLY A 161 -1.63 -6.01 -22.68
CA GLY A 161 -2.60 -5.39 -23.60
C GLY A 161 -2.34 -3.90 -23.83
N ALA A 162 -2.39 -3.45 -25.10
CA ALA A 162 -2.12 -2.06 -25.48
C ALA A 162 -3.00 -1.03 -24.74
N LYS A 163 -4.30 -1.32 -24.55
CA LYS A 163 -5.22 -0.44 -23.81
C LYS A 163 -4.84 -0.30 -22.33
N GLN A 164 -4.40 -1.40 -21.71
CA GLN A 164 -3.98 -1.40 -20.31
C GLN A 164 -2.61 -0.71 -20.15
N ARG A 165 -1.66 -0.98 -21.04
CA ARG A 165 -0.38 -0.25 -21.11
C ARG A 165 -0.62 1.25 -21.24
N ALA A 166 -1.51 1.68 -22.14
CA ALA A 166 -1.86 3.09 -22.29
C ALA A 166 -2.45 3.70 -21.00
N SER A 167 -3.23 2.95 -20.22
CA SER A 167 -3.79 3.43 -18.95
C SER A 167 -2.77 3.57 -17.82
N LEU A 168 -1.65 2.85 -17.88
CA LEU A 168 -0.55 2.93 -16.89
C LEU A 168 0.65 3.74 -17.42
N SER A 169 0.66 4.09 -18.70
CA SER A 169 1.78 4.80 -19.30
C SER A 169 1.90 6.20 -18.73
N ASN A 170 3.09 6.54 -18.21
CA ASN A 170 3.42 7.86 -17.67
C ASN A 170 2.44 8.36 -16.58
N ILE A 171 1.81 7.46 -15.83
CA ILE A 171 0.97 7.87 -14.69
C ILE A 171 1.83 8.52 -13.60
N SER A 172 1.26 9.50 -12.91
CA SER A 172 1.92 10.10 -11.76
C SER A 172 1.92 9.17 -10.54
N ASN A 173 2.85 9.38 -9.61
CA ASN A 173 2.90 8.72 -8.31
C ASN A 173 1.54 8.74 -7.59
N LEU A 174 0.89 9.91 -7.56
CA LEU A 174 -0.42 10.08 -6.97
C LEU A 174 -1.52 9.27 -7.67
N THR A 175 -1.42 9.12 -8.99
CA THR A 175 -2.37 8.28 -9.76
C THR A 175 -2.17 6.81 -9.42
N ALA A 176 -0.93 6.35 -9.29
CA ALA A 176 -0.63 4.98 -8.89
C ALA A 176 -1.14 4.67 -7.47
N LEU A 177 -0.90 5.56 -6.51
CA LEU A 177 -1.43 5.42 -5.14
C LEU A 177 -2.96 5.35 -5.13
N ARG A 178 -3.64 6.23 -5.85
CA ARG A 178 -5.12 6.22 -5.94
C ARG A 178 -5.68 4.99 -6.64
N LEU A 179 -4.87 4.31 -7.45
CA LEU A 179 -5.26 3.10 -8.15
C LEU A 179 -5.12 1.88 -7.24
N LEU A 180 -4.05 1.81 -6.44
CA LEU A 180 -3.64 0.59 -5.74
C LEU A 180 -3.85 0.64 -4.22
N ASN A 181 -4.09 1.82 -3.66
CA ASN A 181 -4.23 2.04 -2.22
C ASN A 181 -5.56 2.73 -1.92
N ASP A 182 -6.06 2.46 -0.72
CA ASP A 182 -7.22 3.18 -0.19
C ASP A 182 -6.76 4.56 0.28
N VAL A 183 -7.51 5.60 -0.12
CA VAL A 183 -7.25 6.95 0.40
C VAL A 183 -7.76 7.05 1.83
N ASP A 184 -7.03 7.82 2.62
CA ASP A 184 -7.41 8.20 3.97
C ASP A 184 -6.97 9.65 4.27
N VAL A 185 -7.43 10.20 5.38
CA VAL A 185 -7.09 11.54 5.81
C VAL A 185 -6.66 11.51 7.27
N ARG A 186 -5.53 12.13 7.57
CA ARG A 186 -4.99 12.27 8.93
C ARG A 186 -4.65 13.71 9.26
N PRO A 187 -4.41 14.04 10.54
CA PRO A 187 -3.79 15.31 10.91
C PRO A 187 -2.46 15.52 10.21
N ALA A 188 -2.24 16.71 9.67
CA ALA A 188 -0.96 17.09 9.09
C ALA A 188 0.10 17.13 10.20
N PRO A 189 1.35 16.66 9.94
CA PRO A 189 2.42 16.74 10.93
C PRO A 189 2.62 18.17 11.43
N SER A 190 2.91 18.34 12.72
CA SER A 190 3.21 19.67 13.26
C SER A 190 4.44 20.27 12.59
N PRO A 191 4.41 21.55 12.18
CA PRO A 191 5.59 22.21 11.66
C PRO A 191 6.69 22.29 12.74
N PRO A 192 7.98 22.23 12.37
CA PRO A 192 9.07 22.47 13.30
C PRO A 192 8.92 23.82 14.01
N GLN A 193 9.36 23.91 15.27
CA GLN A 193 9.26 25.14 16.05
C GLN A 193 9.86 26.34 15.30
N GLY A 194 9.14 27.46 15.31
CA GLY A 194 9.54 28.69 14.60
C GLY A 194 9.22 28.71 13.09
N THR A 195 8.73 27.61 12.52
CA THR A 195 8.36 27.56 11.10
C THR A 195 6.92 28.03 10.90
N LYS A 196 6.71 28.97 9.97
CA LYS A 196 5.37 29.36 9.54
C LYS A 196 4.78 28.28 8.63
N ARG A 197 3.49 27.97 8.81
CA ARG A 197 2.78 27.07 7.89
C ARG A 197 2.82 27.61 6.45
N ILE A 198 2.91 26.69 5.49
CA ILE A 198 2.95 27.01 4.06
C ILE A 198 1.65 27.73 3.66
N ARG A 199 1.78 28.86 2.96
CA ARG A 199 0.65 29.73 2.60
C ARG A 199 -0.28 29.09 1.56
N VAL A 200 0.28 28.28 0.66
CA VAL A 200 -0.50 27.54 -0.34
C VAL A 200 -0.93 26.22 0.29
N GLN A 201 -2.20 26.16 0.69
CA GLN A 201 -2.78 24.95 1.26
C GLN A 201 -2.83 23.86 0.20
N ASN A 202 -2.23 22.71 0.50
CA ASN A 202 -2.22 21.55 -0.39
C ASN A 202 -2.54 20.32 0.46
N ARG A 203 -3.59 19.59 0.08
CA ARG A 203 -4.05 18.39 0.80
C ARG A 203 -2.98 17.31 0.97
N LEU A 204 -1.97 17.23 0.11
CA LEU A 204 -0.88 16.24 0.26
C LEU A 204 0.14 16.64 1.33
N VAL A 205 0.10 17.88 1.81
CA VAL A 205 1.07 18.44 2.75
C VAL A 205 0.37 18.92 4.02
N ASP A 206 -0.51 19.91 3.87
CA ASP A 206 -1.32 20.52 4.91
C ASP A 206 -2.45 21.32 4.24
N PHE A 207 -3.68 20.89 4.51
CA PHE A 207 -4.89 21.62 4.16
C PHE A 207 -5.77 21.73 5.41
N ASN A 208 -5.79 22.92 6.01
CA ASN A 208 -6.51 23.21 7.26
C ASN A 208 -6.14 22.24 8.41
N GLY A 209 -4.88 21.82 8.51
CA GLY A 209 -4.43 20.90 9.54
C GLY A 209 -4.59 19.42 9.19
N TRP A 210 -5.01 19.09 7.98
CA TRP A 210 -5.19 17.72 7.52
C TRP A 210 -4.30 17.39 6.33
N GLN A 211 -4.00 16.11 6.16
CA GLN A 211 -3.19 15.55 5.08
C GLN A 211 -3.88 14.31 4.49
N GLU A 212 -3.98 14.27 3.16
CA GLU A 212 -4.37 13.09 2.38
C GLU A 212 -3.22 12.08 2.39
N ILE A 213 -3.53 10.85 2.82
CA ILE A 213 -2.60 9.72 2.90
C ILE A 213 -3.19 8.51 2.19
N TYR A 214 -2.37 7.47 2.06
CA TYR A 214 -2.74 6.24 1.38
C TYR A 214 -2.44 5.03 2.27
N VAL A 215 -3.33 4.05 2.27
CA VAL A 215 -3.23 2.83 3.08
C VAL A 215 -3.27 1.63 2.14
N GLY A 216 -2.33 0.69 2.34
CA GLY A 216 -2.21 -0.53 1.55
C GLY A 216 -0.75 -0.92 1.33
N LYS A 217 -0.49 -1.72 0.30
CA LYS A 217 0.87 -2.17 -0.04
C LYS A 217 1.76 -1.05 -0.52
N GLN A 218 3.07 -1.22 -0.32
CA GLN A 218 4.07 -0.29 -0.84
C GLN A 218 4.07 -0.32 -2.37
N VAL A 219 4.08 0.86 -2.99
CA VAL A 219 4.07 1.00 -4.45
C VAL A 219 5.41 1.54 -4.91
N TRP A 220 5.98 0.86 -5.90
CA TRP A 220 7.22 1.23 -6.58
C TRP A 220 6.93 1.50 -8.05
N ILE A 221 7.53 2.54 -8.62
CA ILE A 221 7.35 2.90 -10.03
C ILE A 221 8.62 2.57 -10.81
N TYR A 222 8.44 1.85 -11.92
CA TYR A 222 9.45 1.70 -12.96
C TYR A 222 9.06 2.60 -14.16
N ASP A 223 9.75 3.73 -14.30
CA ASP A 223 9.48 4.76 -15.31
C ASP A 223 10.60 4.85 -16.37
N SER A 224 10.56 5.89 -17.21
CA SER A 224 11.55 6.09 -18.27
C SER A 224 12.98 6.27 -17.77
N LYS A 225 13.17 6.83 -16.57
CA LYS A 225 14.48 6.96 -15.92
C LYS A 225 14.95 5.62 -15.36
N SER A 226 14.02 4.76 -14.92
CA SER A 226 14.33 3.38 -14.50
C SER A 226 14.99 2.54 -15.59
N ASN A 227 14.73 2.83 -16.87
CA ASN A 227 15.46 2.18 -17.96
C ASN A 227 16.96 2.50 -17.93
N LEU A 228 17.34 3.70 -17.48
CA LEU A 228 18.72 4.19 -17.48
C LEU A 228 19.47 3.77 -16.21
N ASP A 229 18.88 4.04 -15.05
CA ASP A 229 19.51 3.76 -13.76
C ASP A 229 19.18 2.38 -13.21
N GLN A 230 18.32 1.62 -13.90
CA GLN A 230 18.05 0.23 -13.63
C GLN A 230 17.45 0.01 -12.23
N CYS A 231 16.68 1.00 -11.73
CA CYS A 231 16.09 1.05 -10.40
C CYS A 231 14.59 1.46 -10.43
N ALA A 232 13.78 0.87 -9.56
CA ALA A 232 12.41 1.34 -9.30
C ALA A 232 12.41 2.40 -8.18
N ARG A 233 11.40 3.28 -8.16
CA ARG A 233 11.28 4.37 -7.19
C ARG A 233 10.12 4.13 -6.24
N LEU A 234 10.40 4.09 -4.94
CA LEU A 234 9.37 4.01 -3.92
C LEU A 234 8.48 5.25 -3.96
N VAL A 235 7.17 5.03 -3.93
CA VAL A 235 6.18 6.09 -3.76
C VAL A 235 5.78 6.15 -2.30
N SER A 236 5.99 7.30 -1.66
CA SER A 236 5.61 7.48 -0.27
C SER A 236 4.09 7.47 -0.14
N GLN A 237 3.56 6.78 0.85
CA GLN A 237 2.12 6.73 1.13
C GLN A 237 1.66 7.86 2.06
N SER A 238 2.60 8.48 2.78
CA SER A 238 2.34 9.64 3.63
C SER A 238 3.62 10.46 3.85
N GLY A 239 3.48 11.75 4.13
CA GLY A 239 4.61 12.62 4.46
C GLY A 239 4.86 12.66 5.97
N ASN A 240 5.90 12.00 6.50
CA ASN A 240 6.17 11.96 7.94
C ASN A 240 6.67 13.28 8.53
N MET A 241 7.17 14.19 7.68
CA MET A 241 7.66 15.51 8.08
C MET A 241 6.77 16.59 7.50
N TYR A 242 6.52 17.65 8.27
CA TYR A 242 5.78 18.80 7.73
C TYR A 242 6.45 19.35 6.48
N GLY A 243 5.65 19.68 5.46
CA GLY A 243 6.16 20.15 4.18
C GLY A 243 6.45 19.04 3.16
N THR A 244 6.42 17.77 3.56
CA THR A 244 6.56 16.64 2.62
C THR A 244 5.21 16.24 2.04
N ALA A 245 5.13 16.22 0.72
CA ALA A 245 3.99 15.69 -0.01
C ALA A 245 4.12 14.18 -0.20
N THR A 246 2.98 13.53 -0.35
CA THR A 246 2.83 12.14 -0.82
C THR A 246 3.27 11.99 -2.28
#